data_AF-A0A1W9H617-F1
#
_entry.id   AF-A0A1W9H617-F1
#
_cell.length_a   1.000
_cell.length_b   1.000
_cell.length_c   1.000
_cell.angle_alpha   90.00
_cell.angle_beta   90.00
_cell.angle_gamma   90.00
#
_symmetry.space_group_name_H-M   'P 1'
#
loop_
_entity.id
_entity.type
_entity.pdbx_description
1 polymer ?
#
loop_
_entity_poly.entity_id
_entity_poly.type
_entity_poly.pdbx_seq_one_letter_code
_entity_poly.pdbx_strand_id
1 'polypeptide(L)'
;MIAFSAGLSLIAAPVLASCEGCLCPGDPCNLCPLPAMENDPPKANEPEICARIRARVPPTSAQPGSNEYFPSLDQSIAVCVNEGGDVIRNRLRNNPEFPSRYYCKPPAVIKKQ
;
A
#
# COMPACT_ATOMS: atom_id res chain seq x y z
N MET A 1 23.76 51.57 16.69
CA MET A 1 23.50 51.38 15.25
C MET A 1 23.22 49.90 15.00
N ILE A 2 22.26 49.63 14.13
CA ILE A 2 21.42 48.43 14.07
C ILE A 2 22.20 47.17 13.67
N ALA A 3 21.99 46.10 14.45
CA ALA A 3 22.47 44.75 14.15
C ALA A 3 21.78 44.20 12.90
N PHE A 4 22.54 43.74 11.91
CA PHE A 4 22.02 43.01 10.75
C PHE A 4 22.42 41.55 10.84
N SER A 5 21.59 40.78 11.55
CA SER A 5 21.60 39.32 11.53
C SER A 5 21.03 38.87 10.18
N ALA A 6 21.90 38.51 9.24
CA ALA A 6 21.49 37.90 7.97
C ALA A 6 21.04 36.45 8.22
N GLY A 7 19.75 36.28 8.48
CA GLY A 7 19.12 34.96 8.57
C GLY A 7 19.05 34.32 7.19
N LEU A 8 19.81 33.24 6.98
CA LEU A 8 19.76 32.42 5.77
C LEU A 8 18.53 31.51 5.86
N SER A 9 17.37 31.98 5.40
CA SER A 9 16.17 31.15 5.28
C SER A 9 16.35 30.16 4.12
N LEU A 10 16.70 28.91 4.45
CA LEU A 10 16.62 27.77 3.55
C LEU A 10 15.16 27.49 3.22
N ILE A 11 14.68 27.96 2.08
CA ILE A 11 13.38 27.59 1.52
C ILE A 11 13.56 26.19 0.92
N ALA A 12 13.34 25.16 1.72
CA ALA A 12 13.24 23.78 1.24
C ALA A 12 11.92 23.64 0.47
N ALA A 13 11.97 23.76 -0.86
CA ALA A 13 10.84 23.38 -1.70
C ALA A 13 10.60 21.86 -1.56
N PRO A 14 9.36 21.40 -1.29
CA PRO A 14 9.09 19.98 -1.33
C PRO A 14 9.19 19.56 -2.80
N VAL A 15 10.25 18.83 -3.12
CA VAL A 15 10.32 18.09 -4.38
C VAL A 15 9.21 17.03 -4.28
N LEU A 16 8.02 17.36 -4.80
CA LEU A 16 7.01 16.35 -5.11
C LEU A 16 7.62 15.50 -6.21
N ALA A 17 8.31 14.42 -5.81
CA ALA A 17 8.70 13.39 -6.75
C ALA A 17 7.44 13.02 -7.53
N SER A 18 7.50 13.11 -8.86
CA SER A 18 6.45 12.64 -9.75
C SER A 18 6.26 11.15 -9.47
N CYS A 19 5.30 10.83 -8.60
CA CYS A 19 5.07 9.46 -8.20
C CYS A 19 4.25 8.80 -9.30
N GLU A 20 4.90 7.97 -10.11
CA GLU A 20 4.27 7.18 -11.15
C GLU A 20 3.97 5.77 -10.65
N GLY A 21 2.71 5.34 -10.80
CA GLY A 21 2.24 4.00 -10.44
C GLY A 21 1.25 3.97 -9.28
N CYS A 22 1.02 2.77 -8.76
CA CYS A 22 0.02 2.55 -7.70
C CYS A 22 0.57 2.72 -6.27
N LEU A 23 1.89 2.65 -6.09
CA LEU A 23 2.56 2.78 -4.79
C LEU A 23 2.88 4.24 -4.49
N CYS A 24 1.85 5.08 -4.57
CA CYS A 24 1.96 6.53 -4.41
C CYS A 24 1.19 7.03 -3.19
N PRO A 25 1.64 8.13 -2.58
CA PRO A 25 0.91 8.79 -1.51
C PRO A 25 -0.55 9.01 -1.89
N GLY A 26 -1.46 8.64 -0.98
CA GLY A 26 -2.90 8.68 -1.23
C GLY A 26 -3.49 7.45 -1.91
N ASP A 27 -2.68 6.43 -2.22
CA ASP A 27 -3.11 5.12 -2.74
C ASP A 27 -4.11 5.22 -3.92
N PRO A 28 -3.68 5.76 -5.07
CA PRO A 28 -4.59 6.06 -6.18
C PRO A 28 -5.23 4.82 -6.81
N CYS A 29 -4.68 3.62 -6.54
CA CYS A 29 -5.18 2.36 -7.05
C CYS A 29 -6.00 1.57 -6.02
N ASN A 30 -6.24 2.12 -4.83
CA ASN A 30 -6.89 1.42 -3.71
C ASN A 30 -6.29 0.04 -3.46
N LEU A 31 -4.97 0.01 -3.28
CA LEU A 31 -4.19 -1.19 -3.06
C LEU A 31 -4.51 -1.82 -1.72
N CYS A 32 -4.56 -3.14 -1.71
CA CYS A 32 -4.84 -3.90 -0.50
C CYS A 32 -3.63 -4.71 -0.08
N PRO A 33 -3.10 -4.51 1.13
CA PRO A 33 -1.92 -5.22 1.59
C PRO A 33 -2.17 -6.73 1.67
N LEU A 34 -1.21 -7.52 1.18
CA LEU A 34 -1.23 -8.97 1.26
C LEU A 34 -0.05 -9.51 2.10
N PRO A 35 -0.31 -10.46 3.02
CA PRO A 35 -1.62 -10.83 3.58
C PRO A 35 -2.19 -9.69 4.45
N ALA A 36 -3.47 -9.79 4.81
CA ALA A 36 -4.07 -8.85 5.74
C ALA A 36 -3.34 -8.89 7.09
N MET A 37 -3.07 -7.72 7.66
CA MET A 37 -2.43 -7.59 8.96
C MET A 37 -3.50 -7.56 10.04
N GLU A 38 -3.25 -8.23 11.16
CA GLU A 38 -4.19 -8.27 12.30
C GLU A 38 -4.43 -6.88 12.90
N ASN A 39 -3.43 -5.99 12.81
CA ASN A 39 -3.49 -4.62 13.31
C ASN A 39 -3.98 -3.60 12.27
N ASP A 40 -4.32 -4.02 11.05
CA ASP A 40 -4.75 -3.10 9.98
C ASP A 40 -6.26 -3.25 9.71
N PRO A 41 -7.11 -2.44 10.36
CA PRO A 41 -8.55 -2.58 10.27
C PRO A 41 -9.07 -2.33 8.85
N PRO A 42 -10.25 -2.87 8.51
CA PRO A 42 -10.89 -2.57 7.24
C PRO A 42 -11.15 -1.09 7.04
N LYS A 43 -10.70 -0.55 5.90
CA LYS A 43 -11.03 0.80 5.49
C LYS A 43 -12.49 0.80 5.03
N ALA A 44 -13.29 1.79 5.44
CA ALA A 44 -14.72 1.86 5.13
C ALA A 44 -15.05 1.86 3.62
N ASN A 45 -14.12 2.33 2.79
CA ASN A 45 -14.26 2.38 1.32
C ASN A 45 -13.30 1.41 0.62
N GLU A 46 -12.94 0.30 1.28
CA GLU A 46 -12.05 -0.65 0.62
C GLU A 46 -12.73 -1.36 -0.56
N PRO A 47 -11.97 -1.71 -1.60
CA PRO A 47 -12.47 -2.53 -2.70
C PRO A 47 -13.00 -3.87 -2.22
N GLU A 48 -14.09 -4.36 -2.81
CA GLU A 48 -14.73 -5.61 -2.37
C GLU A 48 -13.78 -6.82 -2.40
N ILE A 49 -12.85 -6.85 -3.36
CA ILE A 49 -11.82 -7.90 -3.45
C ILE A 49 -11.00 -8.01 -2.16
N CYS A 50 -10.76 -6.89 -1.48
CA CYS A 50 -9.96 -6.83 -0.26
C CYS A 50 -10.72 -7.41 0.93
N ALA A 51 -12.02 -7.09 1.03
CA ALA A 51 -12.92 -7.72 1.98
C ALA A 51 -13.02 -9.24 1.73
N ARG A 52 -13.08 -9.68 0.46
CA ARG A 52 -13.12 -11.11 0.11
C ARG A 52 -11.82 -11.83 0.45
N ILE A 53 -10.66 -11.21 0.23
CA ILE A 53 -9.36 -11.76 0.64
C ILE A 53 -9.31 -11.94 2.15
N ARG A 54 -9.70 -10.92 2.93
CA ARG A 54 -9.76 -10.99 4.40
C ARG A 54 -10.73 -12.06 4.92
N ALA A 55 -11.84 -12.29 4.22
CA ALA A 55 -12.80 -13.34 4.59
C ALA A 55 -12.26 -14.76 4.34
N ARG A 56 -11.38 -14.94 3.34
CA ARG A 56 -10.84 -16.26 2.96
C ARG A 56 -9.50 -16.59 3.60
N VAL A 57 -8.68 -15.59 3.89
CA VAL A 57 -7.34 -15.77 4.44
C VAL A 57 -7.26 -15.09 5.80
N PRO A 58 -6.92 -15.85 6.87
CA PRO A 58 -6.79 -15.27 8.19
C PRO A 58 -5.68 -14.20 8.19
N PRO A 59 -5.88 -13.10 8.94
CA PRO A 59 -4.84 -12.08 9.08
C PRO A 59 -3.59 -12.67 9.73
N THR A 60 -2.44 -12.10 9.41
CA THR A 60 -1.18 -12.47 10.03
C THR A 60 -0.75 -11.44 11.07
N SER A 61 -0.11 -11.92 12.13
CA SER A 61 0.62 -11.10 13.11
C SER A 61 2.08 -10.86 12.69
N ALA A 62 2.52 -11.48 11.60
CA ALA A 62 3.88 -11.34 11.09
C ALA A 62 4.16 -9.91 10.62
N GLN A 63 5.32 -9.38 10.96
CA GLN A 63 5.66 -7.99 10.61
C GLN A 63 5.70 -7.79 9.09
N PRO A 64 5.05 -6.72 8.56
CA PRO A 64 5.15 -6.37 7.15
C PRO A 64 6.62 -6.19 6.76
N GLY A 65 7.06 -6.88 5.71
CA GLY A 65 8.46 -6.80 5.28
C GLY A 65 9.42 -7.81 5.93
N SER A 66 8.94 -8.69 6.83
CA SER A 66 9.75 -9.84 7.24
C SER A 66 10.05 -10.74 6.02
N ASN A 67 11.21 -11.38 6.03
CA ASN A 67 11.64 -12.28 4.95
C ASN A 67 11.09 -13.71 5.12
N GLU A 68 10.26 -13.93 6.13
CA GLU A 68 9.67 -15.24 6.37
C GLU A 68 8.64 -15.56 5.28
N TYR A 69 8.63 -16.82 4.88
CA TYR A 69 7.66 -17.34 3.93
C TYR A 69 6.37 -17.66 4.68
N PHE A 70 5.25 -17.07 4.25
CA PHE A 70 3.95 -17.24 4.90
C PHE A 70 2.98 -17.95 3.96
N PRO A 71 2.43 -19.12 4.32
CA PRO A 71 1.38 -19.77 3.53
C PRO A 71 0.16 -18.85 3.30
N SER A 72 -0.13 -17.96 4.26
CA SER A 72 -1.19 -16.96 4.13
C SER A 72 -0.90 -15.91 3.05
N LEU A 73 0.37 -15.59 2.76
CA LEU A 73 0.74 -14.69 1.66
C LEU A 73 0.37 -15.32 0.32
N ASP A 74 0.81 -16.56 0.09
CA ASP A 74 0.55 -17.28 -1.18
C ASP A 74 -0.96 -17.49 -1.38
N GLN A 75 -1.69 -17.81 -0.31
CA GLN A 75 -3.15 -17.93 -0.37
C GLN A 75 -3.82 -16.58 -0.67
N SER A 76 -3.34 -15.49 -0.08
CA SER A 76 -3.86 -14.14 -0.34
C SER A 76 -3.60 -13.70 -1.79
N ILE A 77 -2.41 -14.01 -2.32
CA ILE A 77 -2.04 -13.80 -3.72
C ILE A 77 -2.95 -14.61 -4.64
N ALA A 78 -3.17 -15.89 -4.34
CA ALA A 78 -4.02 -16.76 -5.15
C ALA A 78 -5.47 -16.26 -5.19
N VAL A 79 -6.01 -15.82 -4.04
CA VAL A 79 -7.36 -15.24 -3.98
C VAL A 79 -7.43 -13.93 -4.78
N CYS A 80 -6.44 -13.04 -4.63
CA CYS A 80 -6.39 -11.79 -5.40
C CYS A 80 -6.48 -12.05 -6.90
N VAL A 81 -5.65 -12.95 -7.42
CA VAL A 81 -5.63 -13.30 -8.85
C VAL A 81 -6.94 -13.96 -9.29
N ASN A 82 -7.50 -14.88 -8.48
CA ASN A 82 -8.76 -15.55 -8.78
C ASN A 82 -9.97 -14.60 -8.82
N GLU A 83 -9.92 -13.52 -8.05
CA GLU A 83 -10.95 -12.47 -8.04
C GLU A 83 -10.73 -11.43 -9.16
N GLY A 84 -9.72 -11.64 -10.02
CA GLY A 84 -9.39 -10.77 -11.15
C GLY A 84 -8.51 -9.56 -10.80
N GLY A 85 -7.91 -9.55 -9.60
CA GLY A 85 -6.95 -8.52 -9.19
C GLY A 85 -5.54 -8.76 -9.72
N ASP A 86 -4.78 -7.67 -9.88
CA ASP A 86 -3.36 -7.70 -10.22
C ASP A 86 -2.51 -7.66 -8.95
N VAL A 87 -1.43 -8.44 -8.90
CA VAL A 87 -0.54 -8.45 -7.73
C VAL A 87 0.64 -7.51 -7.96
N ILE A 88 0.75 -6.49 -7.12
CA ILE A 88 1.85 -5.53 -7.13
C ILE A 88 2.86 -5.90 -6.05
N ARG A 89 4.11 -6.08 -6.47
CA ARG A 89 5.23 -6.26 -5.55
C ARG A 89 5.82 -4.91 -5.18
N ASN A 90 5.74 -4.54 -3.91
CA ASN A 90 6.44 -3.39 -3.39
C ASN A 90 7.94 -3.70 -3.23
N ARG A 91 8.76 -2.97 -4.01
CA ARG A 91 10.23 -3.06 -3.94
C ARG A 91 10.82 -2.04 -2.95
N LEU A 92 10.05 -1.03 -2.58
CA LEU A 92 10.47 0.05 -1.68
C LEU A 92 10.21 -0.38 -0.23
N ARG A 93 11.23 -0.95 0.40
CA ARG A 93 11.18 -1.49 1.77
C ARG A 93 10.94 -0.44 2.87
N ASN A 94 11.18 0.84 2.58
CA ASN A 94 11.22 1.91 3.59
C ASN A 94 10.10 2.94 3.44
N ASN A 95 9.04 2.65 2.67
CA ASN A 95 7.90 3.56 2.58
C ASN A 95 6.92 3.30 3.74
N PRO A 96 6.73 4.23 4.69
CA PRO A 96 5.80 4.04 5.81
C PRO A 96 4.33 3.96 5.36
N GLU A 97 3.98 4.50 4.19
CA GLU A 97 2.62 4.41 3.64
C GLU A 97 2.31 3.02 3.06
N PHE A 98 3.35 2.31 2.61
CA PHE A 98 3.24 0.99 2.00
C PHE A 98 4.16 -0.02 2.70
N PRO A 99 3.86 -0.43 3.94
CA PRO A 99 4.72 -1.32 4.73
C PRO A 99 4.74 -2.78 4.21
N SER A 100 3.68 -3.24 3.55
CA SER A 100 3.58 -4.60 3.01
C SER A 100 4.45 -4.82 1.77
N ARG A 101 4.89 -6.07 1.55
CA ARG A 101 5.71 -6.45 0.38
C ARG A 101 4.90 -6.69 -0.87
N TYR A 102 3.66 -7.12 -0.72
CA TYR A 102 2.75 -7.42 -1.81
C TYR A 102 1.42 -6.72 -1.57
N TYR A 103 0.82 -6.29 -2.67
CA TYR A 103 -0.48 -5.65 -2.68
C TYR A 103 -1.35 -6.28 -3.76
N CYS A 104 -2.63 -6.42 -3.47
CA CYS A 104 -3.65 -6.68 -4.47
C CYS A 104 -4.12 -5.34 -5.02
N LYS A 105 -3.97 -5.14 -6.32
CA LYS A 105 -4.63 -4.08 -7.07
C LYS A 105 -5.97 -4.64 -7.56
N PRO A 106 -7.09 -4.06 -7.15
CA PRO A 106 -8.40 -4.45 -7.68
C PRO A 106 -8.41 -4.31 -9.21
N PRO A 107 -9.15 -5.16 -9.93
CA PRO A 107 -9.38 -4.92 -11.35
C PRO A 107 -9.92 -3.51 -11.51
N ALA A 108 -9.41 -2.79 -12.53
CA ALA A 108 -10.02 -1.53 -12.91
C ALA A 108 -11.49 -1.82 -13.19
N VAL A 109 -12.38 -1.36 -12.31
CA VAL A 109 -13.81 -1.44 -12.57
C VAL A 109 -13.99 -0.60 -13.82
N ILE A 110 -14.15 -1.26 -14.97
CA ILE A 110 -14.70 -0.60 -16.14
C ILE A 110 -16.07 -0.18 -15.64
N LYS A 111 -16.21 1.09 -15.22
CA LYS A 111 -17.53 1.69 -15.04
C LYS A 111 -18.18 1.53 -16.41
N LYS A 112 -19.05 0.52 -16.56
CA LYS A 112 -20.01 0.56 -17.65
C LYS A 112 -20.76 1.88 -17.46
N GLN A 113 -20.73 2.66 -18.53
CA GLN A 113 -21.25 4.01 -18.70
C GLN A 113 -22.52 4.30 -17.91
#